data_AF-A0A5K7ZA64-F1
#
_entry.id   AF-A0A5K7ZA64-F1
#
_cell.length_a   1.000
_cell.length_b   1.000
_cell.length_c   1.000
_cell.angle_alpha   90.00
_cell.angle_beta   90.00
_cell.angle_gamma   90.00
#
_symmetry.space_group_name_H-M   'P 1'
#
loop_
_entity.id
_entity.type
_entity.pdbx_description
1 polymer ?
#
loop_
_entity_poly.entity_id
_entity_poly.type
_entity_poly.pdbx_seq_one_letter_code
_entity_poly.pdbx_strand_id
1 'polypeptide(L)'
;MDNPKKTQPPFELLTMDEYARRLQVGRTTIFEWKSSGKLIPQQHFIQKGRVIRFIWELETIRSLHEIDTPDSEDVKPASVYTAEKGNYSSIKSAIDLNY
;
A
#
# COMPACT_ATOMS: atom_id res chain seq x y z
N MET A 1 0.77 -17.20 -42.53
CA MET A 1 -0.07 -16.05 -42.12
C MET A 1 0.29 -15.75 -40.68
N ASP A 2 1.30 -14.93 -40.46
CA ASP A 2 1.70 -14.50 -39.11
C ASP A 2 0.73 -13.42 -38.63
N ASN A 3 -0.09 -13.78 -37.65
CA ASN A 3 -0.87 -12.80 -36.91
C ASN A 3 0.13 -12.02 -36.03
N PRO A 4 0.34 -10.70 -36.23
CA PRO A 4 1.22 -9.96 -35.35
C PRO A 4 0.60 -10.03 -33.96
N LYS A 5 1.25 -10.80 -33.06
CA LYS A 5 0.88 -10.85 -31.64
C LYS A 5 0.81 -9.40 -31.18
N LYS A 6 -0.38 -8.91 -30.86
CA LYS A 6 -0.55 -7.60 -30.24
C LYS A 6 0.20 -7.66 -28.92
N THR A 7 1.41 -7.13 -28.89
CA THR A 7 2.20 -6.97 -27.67
C THR A 7 1.42 -5.98 -26.81
N GLN A 8 0.66 -6.50 -25.85
CA GLN A 8 0.05 -5.64 -24.84
C GLN A 8 1.17 -4.89 -24.12
N PRO A 9 0.93 -3.62 -23.73
CA PRO A 9 1.93 -2.87 -22.99
C PRO A 9 2.31 -3.66 -21.72
N PRO A 10 3.60 -3.66 -21.33
CA PRO A 10 4.09 -4.49 -20.21
C PRO A 10 3.47 -4.09 -18.86
N PHE A 11 2.82 -2.93 -18.80
CA PHE A 11 2.16 -2.39 -17.62
C PHE A 11 0.87 -1.65 -18.00
N GLU A 12 0.01 -1.46 -17.00
CA GLU A 12 -1.19 -0.62 -17.11
C GLU A 12 -1.14 0.53 -16.10
N LEU A 13 -1.81 1.65 -16.41
CA LEU A 13 -1.95 2.77 -15.48
C LEU A 13 -3.38 2.83 -14.94
N LEU A 14 -3.53 2.66 -13.63
CA LEU A 14 -4.82 2.58 -12.95
C LEU A 14 -5.10 3.84 -12.14
N THR A 15 -6.38 4.20 -12.03
CA THR A 15 -6.85 5.12 -10.99
C THR A 15 -6.76 4.48 -9.61
N MET A 16 -6.88 5.28 -8.55
CA MET A 16 -7.00 4.80 -7.16
C MET A 16 -8.08 3.70 -7.04
N ASP A 17 -9.22 3.93 -7.68
CA ASP A 17 -10.40 3.08 -7.55
C ASP A 17 -10.22 1.73 -8.27
N GLU A 18 -9.55 1.74 -9.41
CA GLU A 18 -9.22 0.53 -10.15
C GLU A 18 -8.14 -0.26 -9.43
N TYR A 19 -7.11 0.40 -8.92
CA TYR A 19 -6.02 -0.23 -8.17
C TYR A 19 -6.54 -0.89 -6.89
N ALA A 20 -7.33 -0.16 -6.09
CA ALA A 20 -7.96 -0.68 -4.87
C ALA A 20 -8.89 -1.87 -5.17
N ARG A 21 -9.68 -1.78 -6.24
CA ARG A 21 -10.58 -2.87 -6.67
C ARG A 21 -9.81 -4.12 -7.10
N ARG A 22 -8.72 -3.98 -7.85
CA ARG A 22 -7.92 -5.14 -8.29
C ARG A 22 -7.22 -5.83 -7.13
N LEU A 23 -6.75 -5.08 -6.15
CA LEU A 23 -6.15 -5.61 -4.93
C LEU A 23 -7.17 -6.08 -3.87
N GLN A 24 -8.47 -5.83 -4.10
CA GLN A 24 -9.54 -6.14 -3.14
C GLN A 24 -9.34 -5.45 -1.77
N VAL A 25 -8.89 -4.19 -1.80
CA VAL A 25 -8.68 -3.37 -0.59
C VAL A 25 -9.48 -2.08 -0.65
N GLY A 26 -9.63 -1.41 0.50
CA GLY A 26 -10.26 -0.09 0.57
C GLY A 26 -9.36 1.00 -0.01
N ARG A 27 -9.98 2.09 -0.52
CA ARG A 27 -9.23 3.31 -0.92
C ARG A 27 -8.39 3.87 0.22
N THR A 28 -8.92 3.83 1.44
CA THR A 28 -8.25 4.28 2.67
C THR A 28 -6.95 3.50 2.90
N THR A 29 -6.96 2.19 2.68
CA THR A 29 -5.75 1.35 2.75
C THR A 29 -4.69 1.79 1.74
N ILE A 30 -5.07 2.10 0.50
CA ILE A 30 -4.13 2.63 -0.49
C ILE A 30 -3.57 4.00 -0.08
N PHE A 31 -4.42 4.87 0.50
CA PHE A 31 -3.97 6.15 1.05
C PHE A 31 -2.98 5.97 2.20
N GLU A 32 -3.25 5.06 3.13
CA GLU A 32 -2.38 4.73 4.26
C GLU A 32 -1.04 4.17 3.78
N TRP A 33 -1.05 3.26 2.81
CA TRP A 33 0.19 2.73 2.21
C TRP A 33 0.99 3.82 1.49
N LYS A 34 0.31 4.76 0.82
CA LYS A 34 0.97 5.92 0.22
C LYS A 34 1.55 6.88 1.27
N SER A 35 0.84 7.16 2.37
CA SER A 35 1.31 8.07 3.42
C SER A 35 2.39 7.46 4.31
N SER A 36 2.37 6.15 4.49
CA SER A 36 3.39 5.40 5.26
C SER A 36 4.65 5.07 4.46
N GLY A 37 4.67 5.36 3.15
CA GLY A 37 5.82 5.10 2.28
C GLY A 37 5.90 3.68 1.72
N LYS A 38 4.92 2.80 2.02
CA LYS A 38 4.83 1.45 1.41
C LYS A 38 4.63 1.50 -0.10
N LEU A 39 3.89 2.49 -0.61
CA LEU A 39 3.83 2.77 -2.04
C LEU A 39 4.85 3.86 -2.37
N ILE A 40 5.90 3.46 -3.08
CA ILE A 40 7.01 4.31 -3.48
C ILE A 40 6.66 5.11 -4.76
N PRO A 41 6.82 6.45 -4.78
CA PRO A 41 6.64 7.25 -5.99
C PRO A 41 7.58 6.82 -7.13
N GLN A 42 7.13 6.93 -8.38
CA GLN A 42 7.84 6.49 -9.60
C GLN A 42 8.04 4.97 -9.74
N GLN A 43 7.81 4.19 -8.67
CA GLN A 43 7.82 2.73 -8.71
C GLN A 43 6.39 2.17 -8.70
N HIS A 44 5.57 2.58 -7.74
CA HIS A 44 4.20 2.07 -7.60
C HIS A 44 3.16 3.04 -8.15
N PHE A 45 3.47 4.34 -8.18
CA PHE A 45 2.56 5.36 -8.69
C PHE A 45 3.29 6.58 -9.25
N ILE A 46 2.62 7.27 -10.16
CA ILE A 46 3.03 8.56 -10.71
C ILE A 46 2.01 9.60 -10.24
N GLN A 47 2.48 10.71 -9.68
CA GLN A 47 1.63 11.82 -9.26
C GLN A 47 2.09 13.12 -9.91
N LYS A 48 1.17 13.78 -10.63
CA LYS A 48 1.37 15.11 -11.21
C LYS A 48 0.26 16.04 -10.73
N GLY A 49 0.58 16.91 -9.78
CA GLY A 49 -0.39 17.75 -9.10
C GLY A 49 -1.44 16.92 -8.36
N ARG A 50 -2.71 17.08 -8.74
CA ARG A 50 -3.85 16.33 -8.17
C ARG A 50 -4.13 15.00 -8.87
N VAL A 51 -3.48 14.73 -10.00
CA VAL A 51 -3.69 13.50 -10.77
C VAL A 51 -2.69 12.44 -10.30
N ILE A 52 -3.22 11.30 -9.89
CA ILE A 52 -2.43 10.11 -9.51
C ILE A 52 -2.81 8.93 -10.41
N ARG A 53 -1.79 8.15 -10.79
CA ARG A 53 -1.94 6.86 -11.49
C ARG A 53 -1.04 5.82 -10.85
N PHE A 54 -1.57 4.63 -10.64
CA PHE A 54 -0.85 3.48 -10.11
C PHE A 54 -0.35 2.63 -11.26
N ILE A 55 0.88 2.16 -11.16
CA ILE A 55 1.47 1.25 -12.13
C ILE A 55 0.99 -0.16 -11.76
N TRP A 56 0.40 -0.86 -12.72
CA TRP A 56 -0.02 -2.25 -12.58
C TRP A 56 0.91 -3.11 -13.42
N GLU A 57 1.92 -3.66 -12.73
CA GLU A 57 2.93 -4.53 -13.29
C GLU A 57 3.36 -5.54 -12.22
N LEU A 58 3.70 -6.77 -12.62
CA LEU A 58 4.03 -7.85 -11.69
C LEU A 58 5.15 -7.47 -10.70
N GLU A 59 6.19 -6.77 -11.16
CA GLU A 59 7.30 -6.34 -10.33
C GLU A 59 6.84 -5.36 -9.24
N THR A 60 5.98 -4.40 -9.58
CA THR A 60 5.44 -3.42 -8.62
C THR A 60 4.54 -4.06 -7.56
N ILE A 61 3.81 -5.12 -7.91
CA ILE A 61 3.01 -5.88 -6.95
C ILE A 61 3.91 -6.75 -6.05
N ARG A 62 4.97 -7.35 -6.61
CA ARG A 62 5.92 -8.13 -5.82
C ARG A 62 6.66 -7.26 -4.81
N SER A 63 7.14 -6.08 -5.21
CA SER A 63 7.85 -5.18 -4.30
C SER A 63 6.99 -4.69 -3.14
N LEU A 64 5.66 -4.62 -3.32
CA LEU A 64 4.75 -4.30 -2.22
C LEU A 64 4.77 -5.37 -1.11
N HIS A 65 4.95 -6.65 -1.47
CA HIS A 65 5.04 -7.76 -0.50
C HIS A 65 6.39 -7.84 0.20
N GLU A 66 7.48 -7.47 -0.46
CA GLU A 66 8.84 -7.51 0.09
C GLU A 66 9.07 -6.45 1.19
N ILE A 67 8.25 -5.39 1.23
CA ILE A 67 8.32 -4.34 2.26
C ILE A 67 7.84 -4.83 3.64
N ASP A 68 7.04 -5.90 3.68
CA ASP A 68 6.48 -6.44 4.93
C ASP A 68 7.36 -7.52 5.58
N THR A 69 8.45 -7.95 4.93
CA THR A 69 9.46 -8.79 5.60
C THR A 69 10.42 -7.89 6.37
N PRO A 70 10.35 -7.83 7.71
CA PRO A 70 11.41 -7.21 8.48
C PRO A 70 12.70 -7.96 8.16
N ASP A 71 13.73 -7.24 7.73
CA ASP A 71 15.09 -7.77 7.65
C ASP A 71 15.43 -8.36 9.02
N SER A 72 15.43 -9.68 9.10
CA SER A 72 16.00 -10.41 10.21
C SER A 72 17.52 -10.25 10.10
N GLU A 73 18.05 -9.13 10.61
CA GLU A 73 19.37 -8.98 11.24
C GLU A 73 19.65 -7.49 11.56
N ASP A 74 19.07 -7.01 12.66
CA ASP A 74 19.81 -6.13 13.59
C ASP A 74 19.08 -6.08 14.94
N VAL A 75 19.51 -6.93 15.86
CA VAL A 75 19.16 -6.80 17.27
C VAL A 75 19.93 -5.62 17.84
N LYS A 76 19.26 -4.54 18.24
CA LYS A 76 19.71 -3.64 19.33
C LYS A 76 18.53 -2.86 19.95
N PRO A 77 18.64 -2.49 21.24
CA PRO A 77 17.63 -2.81 22.24
C PRO A 77 16.61 -1.69 22.45
N ALA A 78 15.50 -2.08 23.09
CA ALA A 78 14.40 -1.25 23.55
C ALA A 78 14.78 0.21 23.86
N SER A 79 14.43 1.13 22.95
CA SER A 79 14.29 2.53 23.31
C SER A 79 12.90 2.73 23.91
N VAL A 80 12.89 2.94 25.21
CA VAL A 80 11.78 3.45 26.01
C VAL A 80 11.21 4.70 25.31
N TYR A 81 10.02 4.60 24.70
CA TYR A 81 9.20 5.77 24.43
C TYR A 81 8.34 6.03 25.66
N THR A 82 8.73 7.04 26.44
CA THR A 82 7.88 7.63 27.47
C THR A 82 6.60 8.14 26.83
N ALA A 83 5.47 7.59 27.28
CA ALA A 83 4.13 8.05 26.95
C ALA A 83 3.94 9.49 27.46
N GLU A 84 4.00 10.47 26.55
CA GLU A 84 3.40 11.77 26.79
C GLU A 84 1.99 11.81 26.19
N LYS A 85 1.06 12.24 27.03
CA LYS A 85 -0.40 12.17 26.89
C LYS A 85 -0.92 12.88 25.64
N GLY A 86 -1.79 12.20 24.89
CA GLY A 86 -2.48 12.79 23.73
C GLY A 86 -3.68 12.00 23.21
N ASN A 87 -4.65 11.72 24.08
CA ASN A 87 -6.11 11.64 23.82
C ASN A 87 -6.63 11.05 22.47
N TYR A 88 -6.73 9.72 22.36
CA TYR A 88 -7.64 9.06 21.39
C TYR A 88 -8.97 8.70 22.07
N SER A 89 -9.77 9.73 22.37
CA SER A 89 -11.16 9.53 22.81
C SER A 89 -12.06 9.29 21.59
N SER A 90 -12.08 8.07 21.04
CA SER A 90 -13.28 7.48 20.43
C SER A 90 -13.04 6.02 20.02
N ILE A 91 -12.70 5.15 20.98
CA ILE A 91 -12.93 3.71 20.82
C ILE A 91 -14.19 3.38 21.61
N LYS A 92 -15.33 3.81 21.08
CA LYS A 92 -16.67 3.32 21.40
C LYS A 92 -17.08 2.55 20.14
N SER A 93 -17.46 1.27 20.17
CA SER A 93 -18.12 0.52 21.23
C SER A 93 -17.99 -0.98 20.98
N ALA A 94 -17.99 -1.74 22.07
CA ALA A 94 -18.63 -3.05 22.21
C ALA A 94 -18.31 -4.11 21.15
N ILE A 95 -17.24 -4.87 21.38
CA ILE A 95 -17.28 -6.30 21.10
C ILE A 95 -17.40 -6.96 22.47
N ASP A 96 -18.66 -7.10 22.90
CA ASP A 96 -19.01 -7.88 24.09
C ASP A 96 -18.56 -9.33 23.87
N LEU A 97 -17.81 -9.83 24.84
CA LEU A 97 -17.50 -11.24 25.00
C LEU A 97 -18.75 -11.97 25.51
N ASN A 98 -19.05 -13.08 24.84
CA ASN A 98 -19.72 -14.28 25.34
C ASN A 98 -21.18 -14.20 25.80
N TYR A 99 -22.07 -14.72 24.93
CA TYR A 99 -22.92 -15.86 25.26
C TYR A 99 -23.08 -16.76 24.03
#